data_AF-A0A1M7PQ35-F1
#
_entry.id   AF-A0A1M7PQ35-F1
#
_cell.length_a   1.000
_cell.length_b   1.000
_cell.length_c   1.000
_cell.angle_alpha   90.00
_cell.angle_beta   90.00
_cell.angle_gamma   90.00
#
_symmetry.space_group_name_H-M   'P 1'
#
loop_
_entity.id
_entity.type
_entity.pdbx_description
1 polymer ?
#
loop_
_entity_poly.entity_id
_entity_poly.type
_entity_poly.pdbx_seq_one_letter_code
_entity_poly.pdbx_strand_id
1 'polypeptide(L)'
;MSNSKNRGILFLSFFIILFVSYKRCGQVEPLYTHFSGETSALKVLSGQEVMLLYPKEDYKVDSLEIMLETYDNAYMLAVEISGREPLPPPQKTDKLPVAIVPSSCGRGCGRIGRKGIEITKAKFDLIYREFVVNGRHDHLFFYELGRNFWFYVEDSADLEWEAIRTGFAVFLRDLLIRELSLKVTSINGVPYMRYMEGKQSRWMQLIRNRKFIEFTWEEIQPIKEKLFPHASLFWSMLWWDIYQKRGKKGVISVMDMSREKLLSGNGEAWFTFLLGFQ
;
A
#
# COMPACT_ATOMS: atom_id res chain seq x y z
N MET A 1 -8.20 9.66 79.98
CA MET A 1 -7.62 8.39 80.45
C MET A 1 -8.08 7.28 79.51
N SER A 2 -7.18 6.33 79.20
CA SER A 2 -7.39 5.10 78.40
C SER A 2 -7.54 5.33 76.89
N ASN A 3 -6.56 5.12 76.00
CA ASN A 3 -5.56 4.06 75.81
C ASN A 3 -6.16 2.72 75.34
N SER A 4 -6.16 2.49 74.02
CA SER A 4 -6.24 1.14 73.46
C SER A 4 -5.56 1.11 72.08
N LYS A 5 -4.37 0.53 72.08
CA LYS A 5 -3.62 0.05 70.93
C LYS A 5 -4.37 -1.10 70.27
N ASN A 6 -4.39 -1.16 68.95
CA ASN A 6 -4.49 -2.45 68.27
C ASN A 6 -3.49 -2.53 67.09
N ARG A 7 -2.76 -3.63 67.08
CA ARG A 7 -1.62 -3.99 66.23
C ARG A 7 -2.06 -4.99 65.16
N GLY A 8 -1.36 -4.99 64.02
CA GLY A 8 -1.26 -6.13 63.07
C GLY A 8 -2.48 -6.28 62.17
N ILE A 9 -2.36 -6.52 60.87
CA ILE A 9 -1.53 -7.55 60.20
C ILE A 9 -1.21 -7.03 58.78
N LEU A 10 0.06 -7.07 58.40
CA LEU A 10 0.52 -6.82 57.02
C LEU A 10 0.45 -8.15 56.26
N PHE A 11 -0.53 -8.33 55.37
CA PHE A 11 -0.58 -9.49 54.47
C PHE A 11 0.35 -9.23 53.28
N LEU A 12 1.54 -9.81 53.33
CA LEU A 12 2.46 -9.85 52.19
C LEU A 12 2.11 -11.07 51.32
N SER A 13 1.27 -10.88 50.32
CA SER A 13 0.91 -11.95 49.37
C SER A 13 2.05 -12.20 48.38
N PHE A 14 2.83 -13.25 48.63
CA PHE A 14 3.78 -13.82 47.68
C PHE A 14 3.00 -14.46 46.51
N PHE A 15 2.93 -13.79 45.36
CA PHE A 15 2.47 -14.41 44.12
C PHE A 15 3.62 -15.25 43.54
N ILE A 16 3.58 -16.55 43.80
CA ILE A 16 4.39 -17.53 43.08
C ILE A 16 3.81 -17.64 41.67
N ILE A 17 4.45 -17.00 40.69
CA ILE A 17 4.15 -17.19 39.27
C ILE A 17 4.69 -18.57 38.89
N LEU A 18 3.81 -19.56 38.88
CA LEU A 18 4.05 -20.85 38.24
C LEU A 18 4.21 -20.62 36.73
N PHE A 19 5.45 -20.66 36.24
CA PHE A 19 5.74 -20.87 34.82
C PHE A 19 5.31 -22.29 34.44
N VAL A 20 4.03 -22.45 34.11
CA VAL A 20 3.56 -23.64 33.40
C VAL A 20 4.14 -23.56 31.99
N SER A 21 5.21 -24.32 31.76
CA SER A 21 5.80 -24.54 30.45
C SER A 21 4.79 -25.29 29.57
N TYR A 22 3.93 -24.54 28.89
CA TYR A 22 2.96 -25.09 27.93
C TYR A 22 3.74 -25.69 26.75
N LYS A 23 3.76 -27.02 26.66
CA LYS A 23 4.22 -27.72 25.47
C LYS A 23 3.35 -27.28 24.28
N ARG A 24 4.01 -26.70 23.26
CA ARG A 24 3.42 -26.26 21.99
C ARG A 24 2.75 -27.46 21.30
N CYS A 25 1.42 -27.54 21.39
CA CYS A 25 0.62 -28.41 20.55
C CYS A 25 0.77 -27.91 19.10
N GLY A 26 1.00 -28.81 18.14
CA GLY A 26 1.38 -28.48 16.76
C GLY A 26 0.51 -27.37 16.16
N GLN A 27 1.13 -26.25 15.79
CA GLN A 27 0.45 -25.18 15.07
C GLN A 27 0.00 -25.75 13.73
N VAL A 28 -1.30 -25.98 13.58
CA VAL A 28 -1.90 -26.25 12.27
C VAL A 28 -1.75 -24.96 11.46
N GLU A 29 -0.98 -25.02 10.38
CA GLU A 29 -0.81 -23.88 9.47
C GLU A 29 -2.17 -23.55 8.86
N PRO A 30 -2.68 -22.30 8.98
CA PRO A 30 -3.97 -21.95 8.43
C PRO A 30 -3.99 -22.10 6.91
N LEU A 31 -5.14 -22.54 6.39
CA LEU A 31 -5.39 -22.57 4.95
C LEU A 31 -5.75 -21.18 4.47
N TYR A 32 -4.98 -20.67 3.52
CA TYR A 32 -5.24 -19.42 2.81
C TYR A 32 -5.83 -19.72 1.43
N THR A 33 -6.98 -19.11 1.11
CA THR A 33 -7.58 -19.15 -0.22
C THR A 33 -6.99 -18.06 -1.10
N HIS A 34 -6.32 -18.47 -2.18
CA HIS A 34 -5.71 -17.61 -3.18
C HIS A 34 -6.77 -16.79 -3.91
N PHE A 35 -6.35 -15.76 -4.65
CA PHE A 35 -7.25 -15.00 -5.50
C PHE A 35 -7.82 -15.84 -6.65
N SER A 36 -7.09 -16.86 -7.09
CA SER A 36 -7.55 -17.86 -8.06
C SER A 36 -8.58 -18.85 -7.49
N GLY A 37 -8.76 -18.91 -6.16
CA GLY A 37 -9.63 -19.86 -5.47
C GLY A 37 -8.93 -21.13 -4.97
N GLU A 38 -7.67 -21.38 -5.36
CA GLU A 38 -6.84 -22.46 -4.81
C GLU A 38 -6.52 -22.22 -3.33
N THR A 39 -6.07 -23.25 -2.60
CA THR A 39 -5.72 -23.11 -1.18
C THR A 39 -4.31 -23.60 -0.89
N SER A 40 -3.59 -22.87 -0.04
CA SER A 40 -2.29 -23.30 0.49
C SER A 40 -2.25 -23.19 2.01
N ALA A 41 -1.53 -24.12 2.66
CA ALA A 41 -1.15 -23.96 4.06
C ALA A 41 0.00 -22.95 4.14
N LEU A 42 -0.20 -21.88 4.92
CA LEU A 42 0.80 -20.82 5.09
C LEU A 42 1.01 -20.53 6.57
N LYS A 43 2.24 -20.21 6.94
CA LYS A 43 2.57 -19.62 8.24
C LYS A 43 2.09 -18.18 8.29
N VAL A 44 1.75 -17.71 9.48
CA VAL A 44 1.28 -16.35 9.72
C VAL A 44 2.26 -15.62 10.61
N LEU A 45 2.70 -14.46 10.15
CA LEU A 45 3.31 -13.44 10.98
C LEU A 45 2.39 -12.22 10.97
N SER A 46 1.96 -11.78 12.16
CA SER A 46 0.95 -10.73 12.29
C SER A 46 1.57 -9.46 12.84
N GLY A 47 1.44 -8.37 12.09
CA GLY A 47 1.76 -7.01 12.50
C GLY A 47 0.55 -6.35 13.15
N GLN A 48 0.53 -5.03 13.19
CA GLN A 48 -0.61 -4.27 13.70
C GLN A 48 -1.79 -4.32 12.72
N GLU A 49 -1.58 -3.91 11.48
CA GLU A 49 -2.61 -3.74 10.45
C GLU A 49 -2.45 -4.73 9.28
N VAL A 50 -1.26 -5.31 9.14
CA VAL A 50 -0.86 -6.20 8.06
C VAL A 50 -0.54 -7.58 8.64
N MET A 51 -0.84 -8.63 7.88
CA MET A 51 -0.36 -9.98 8.19
C MET A 51 0.38 -10.56 6.97
N LEU A 52 1.57 -11.09 7.21
CA LEU A 52 2.36 -11.79 6.20
C LEU A 52 2.04 -13.28 6.29
N LEU A 53 1.53 -13.82 5.19
CA LEU A 53 1.27 -15.26 5.02
C LEU A 53 2.36 -15.85 4.12
N TYR A 54 3.15 -16.78 4.64
CA TYR A 54 4.34 -17.27 3.95
C TYR A 54 4.48 -18.80 4.00
N PRO A 55 5.01 -19.44 2.95
CA PRO A 55 5.25 -20.88 2.97
C PRO A 55 6.27 -21.27 4.03
N LYS A 56 6.27 -22.54 4.43
CA LYS A 56 7.31 -23.08 5.31
C LYS A 56 8.65 -23.12 4.58
N GLU A 57 9.51 -22.14 4.91
CA GLU A 57 10.82 -21.91 4.29
C GLU A 57 11.83 -21.45 5.36
N ASP A 58 13.10 -21.35 4.97
CA ASP A 58 14.21 -20.87 5.81
C ASP A 58 14.31 -19.33 5.84
N TYR A 59 13.17 -18.63 5.85
CA TYR A 59 13.16 -17.20 6.11
C TYR A 59 13.46 -16.94 7.59
N LYS A 60 14.35 -15.99 7.87
CA LYS A 60 14.64 -15.52 9.22
C LYS A 60 13.45 -14.70 9.69
N VAL A 61 12.81 -15.14 10.77
CA VAL A 61 11.61 -14.48 11.32
C VAL A 61 11.89 -13.01 11.64
N ASP A 62 13.01 -12.69 12.28
CA ASP A 62 13.40 -11.31 12.60
C ASP A 62 13.46 -10.40 11.35
N SER A 63 13.92 -10.93 10.21
CA SER A 63 13.95 -10.17 8.96
C SER A 63 12.55 -9.95 8.39
N LEU A 64 11.66 -10.95 8.52
CA LEU A 64 10.25 -10.81 8.14
C LEU A 64 9.51 -9.83 9.06
N GLU A 65 9.82 -9.80 10.35
CA GLU A 65 9.23 -8.87 11.32
C GLU A 65 9.58 -7.43 10.97
N ILE A 66 10.85 -7.13 10.65
CA ILE A 66 11.26 -5.78 10.22
C ILE A 66 10.56 -5.39 8.91
N MET A 67 10.46 -6.31 7.94
CA MET A 67 9.72 -6.02 6.71
C MET A 67 8.23 -5.75 6.98
N LEU A 68 7.62 -6.52 7.88
CA LEU A 68 6.22 -6.40 8.25
C LEU A 68 5.94 -5.08 8.98
N GLU A 69 6.83 -4.64 9.86
CA GLU A 69 6.75 -3.32 10.51
C GLU A 69 6.75 -2.19 9.47
N THR A 70 7.62 -2.27 8.45
CA THR A 70 7.59 -1.31 7.32
C THR A 70 6.26 -1.36 6.58
N TYR A 71 5.67 -2.54 6.40
CA TYR A 71 4.38 -2.70 5.73
C TYR A 71 3.21 -2.15 6.56
N ASP A 72 3.23 -2.34 7.88
CA ASP A 72 2.26 -1.72 8.81
C ASP A 72 2.32 -0.20 8.74
N ASN A 73 3.52 0.37 8.83
CA ASN A 73 3.71 1.82 8.75
C ASN A 73 3.21 2.39 7.42
N ALA A 74 3.46 1.69 6.31
CA ALA A 74 2.95 2.06 5.00
C ALA A 74 1.43 1.93 4.90
N TYR A 75 0.83 0.90 5.50
CA TYR A 75 -0.62 0.74 5.54
C TYR A 75 -1.27 1.89 6.32
N MET A 76 -0.80 2.17 7.54
CA MET A 76 -1.33 3.25 8.39
C MET A 76 -1.21 4.61 7.69
N LEU A 77 -0.07 4.89 7.06
CA LEU A 77 0.11 6.12 6.29
C LEU A 77 -0.82 6.19 5.07
N ALA A 78 -1.05 5.07 4.38
CA ALA A 78 -2.01 5.02 3.27
C ALA A 78 -3.46 5.30 3.74
N VAL A 79 -3.85 4.82 4.93
CA VAL A 79 -5.13 5.18 5.58
C VAL A 79 -5.20 6.68 5.85
N GLU A 80 -4.14 7.27 6.41
CA GLU A 80 -4.09 8.71 6.68
C GLU A 80 -4.20 9.55 5.40
N ILE A 81 -3.47 9.17 4.34
CA ILE A 81 -3.46 9.88 3.05
C ILE A 81 -4.82 9.77 2.35
N SER A 82 -5.46 8.60 2.42
CA SER A 82 -6.68 8.32 1.67
C SER A 82 -7.96 8.66 2.45
N GLY A 83 -7.86 8.84 3.77
CA GLY A 83 -9.00 9.18 4.65
C GLY A 83 -9.91 8.01 4.98
N ARG A 84 -9.65 6.80 4.44
CA ARG A 84 -10.47 5.60 4.65
C ARG A 84 -9.69 4.33 4.35
N GLU A 85 -10.21 3.21 4.84
CA GLU A 85 -9.65 1.87 4.60
C GLU A 85 -10.27 1.16 3.39
N PRO A 86 -9.51 0.27 2.72
CA PRO A 86 -10.04 -0.72 1.78
C PRO A 86 -11.07 -1.64 2.45
N LEU A 87 -12.02 -2.16 1.67
CA LEU A 87 -12.99 -3.12 2.15
C LEU A 87 -12.30 -4.36 2.76
N PRO A 88 -12.90 -5.05 3.74
CA PRO A 88 -12.32 -6.27 4.29
C PRO A 88 -12.04 -7.35 3.24
N PRO A 89 -11.02 -8.20 3.43
CA PRO A 89 -10.70 -9.29 2.52
C PRO A 89 -11.77 -10.41 2.62
N PRO A 90 -11.93 -11.27 1.60
CA PRO A 90 -12.88 -12.38 1.65
C PRO A 90 -12.66 -13.35 2.81
N GLN A 91 -11.42 -13.44 3.30
CA GLN A 91 -11.01 -14.26 4.42
C GLN A 91 -11.54 -13.75 5.78
N LYS A 92 -12.31 -12.64 5.80
CA LYS A 92 -12.97 -12.07 6.99
C LYS A 92 -12.01 -11.77 8.16
N THR A 93 -10.78 -11.39 7.85
CA THR A 93 -9.85 -10.78 8.81
C THR A 93 -10.00 -9.26 8.79
N ASP A 94 -9.63 -8.61 9.88
CA ASP A 94 -9.52 -7.16 10.00
C ASP A 94 -8.21 -6.62 9.37
N LYS A 95 -7.17 -7.44 9.31
CA LYS A 95 -5.85 -7.06 8.77
C LYS A 95 -5.75 -7.20 7.25
N LEU A 96 -4.79 -6.51 6.65
CA LEU A 96 -4.38 -6.70 5.26
C LEU A 96 -3.57 -8.00 5.11
N PRO A 97 -4.07 -9.05 4.41
CA PRO A 97 -3.24 -10.18 4.04
C PRO A 97 -2.23 -9.79 2.96
N VAL A 98 -0.95 -10.11 3.19
CA VAL A 98 0.09 -10.19 2.17
C VAL A 98 0.50 -11.65 2.07
N ALA A 99 0.02 -12.35 1.04
CA ALA A 99 0.23 -13.77 0.86
C ALA A 99 1.32 -14.07 -0.17
N ILE A 100 2.26 -14.92 0.20
CA ILE A 100 3.27 -15.46 -0.70
C ILE A 100 2.73 -16.76 -1.28
N VAL A 101 2.44 -16.74 -2.57
CA VAL A 101 1.72 -17.81 -3.28
C VAL A 101 2.52 -18.31 -4.49
N PRO A 102 2.28 -19.54 -4.99
CA PRO A 102 2.96 -20.05 -6.18
C PRO A 102 2.68 -19.23 -7.45
N SER A 103 1.44 -18.75 -7.59
CA SER A 103 0.94 -18.02 -8.76
C SER A 103 0.07 -16.83 -8.33
N SER A 104 0.02 -15.77 -9.14
CA SER A 104 -0.80 -14.58 -8.92
C SER A 104 -1.13 -13.93 -10.27
N CYS A 105 -1.82 -12.78 -10.31
CA CYS A 105 -2.16 -12.07 -11.55
C CYS A 105 -0.96 -11.37 -12.23
N GLY A 106 0.26 -11.74 -11.85
CA GLY A 106 1.53 -11.15 -12.24
C GLY A 106 2.62 -11.56 -11.24
N ARG A 107 3.63 -10.70 -11.02
CA ARG A 107 4.60 -10.87 -9.93
C ARG A 107 4.02 -10.52 -8.56
N GLY A 108 3.00 -9.68 -8.55
CA GLY A 108 2.17 -9.35 -7.40
C GLY A 108 0.79 -8.92 -7.89
N CYS A 109 -0.18 -8.89 -6.96
CA CYS A 109 -1.56 -8.54 -7.25
C CYS A 109 -2.23 -8.01 -5.99
N GLY A 110 -2.65 -6.74 -6.00
CA GLY A 110 -3.51 -6.14 -4.98
C GLY A 110 -4.97 -6.15 -5.41
N ARG A 111 -5.89 -6.55 -4.52
CA ARG A 111 -7.32 -6.42 -4.77
C ARG A 111 -7.73 -4.96 -4.83
N ILE A 112 -8.37 -4.54 -5.90
CA ILE A 112 -8.80 -3.14 -6.05
C ILE A 112 -9.89 -2.80 -5.03
N GLY A 113 -9.69 -1.73 -4.27
CA GLY A 113 -10.65 -1.23 -3.28
C GLY A 113 -10.87 -2.15 -2.07
N ARG A 114 -10.05 -3.19 -1.92
CA ARG A 114 -10.19 -4.22 -0.88
C ARG A 114 -8.84 -4.63 -0.33
N LYS A 115 -8.79 -4.99 0.95
CA LYS A 115 -7.64 -5.63 1.57
C LYS A 115 -7.30 -6.93 0.82
N GLY A 116 -6.02 -7.09 0.52
CA GLY A 116 -5.41 -8.33 0.06
C GLY A 116 -4.35 -8.06 -0.99
N ILE A 117 -3.17 -8.62 -0.78
CA ILE A 117 -2.05 -8.64 -1.72
C ILE A 117 -1.55 -10.07 -1.84
N GLU A 118 -1.31 -10.52 -3.05
CA GLU A 118 -0.56 -11.72 -3.35
C GLU A 118 0.76 -11.35 -4.02
N ILE A 119 1.84 -12.04 -3.64
CA ILE A 119 3.16 -11.92 -4.25
C ILE A 119 3.60 -13.34 -4.61
N THR A 120 4.10 -13.54 -5.84
CA THR A 120 4.59 -14.87 -6.20
C THR A 120 5.82 -15.22 -5.37
N LYS A 121 5.97 -16.49 -4.97
CA LYS A 121 7.13 -16.96 -4.21
C LYS A 121 8.44 -16.56 -4.88
N ALA A 122 8.54 -16.78 -6.19
CA ALA A 122 9.72 -16.43 -6.98
C ALA A 122 10.05 -14.92 -6.88
N LYS A 123 9.04 -14.05 -6.89
CA LYS A 123 9.28 -12.61 -6.69
C LYS A 123 9.65 -12.32 -5.24
N PHE A 124 8.94 -12.88 -4.26
CA PHE A 124 9.22 -12.62 -2.85
C PHE A 124 10.63 -13.07 -2.46
N ASP A 125 11.13 -14.20 -2.97
CA ASP A 125 12.50 -14.66 -2.72
C ASP A 125 13.56 -13.62 -3.17
N LEU A 126 13.30 -12.90 -4.26
CA LEU A 126 14.16 -11.79 -4.71
C LEU A 126 14.02 -10.57 -3.78
N ILE A 127 12.80 -10.22 -3.37
CA ILE A 127 12.54 -9.11 -2.44
C ILE A 127 13.25 -9.36 -1.11
N TYR A 128 13.04 -10.55 -0.53
CA TYR A 128 13.61 -10.97 0.74
C TYR A 128 15.14 -10.98 0.68
N ARG A 129 15.73 -11.54 -0.38
CA ARG A 129 17.18 -11.52 -0.56
C ARG A 129 17.73 -10.10 -0.64
N GLU A 130 17.10 -9.25 -1.45
CA GLU A 130 17.51 -7.85 -1.61
C GLU A 130 17.45 -7.10 -0.27
N PHE A 131 16.40 -7.33 0.52
CA PHE A 131 16.26 -6.77 1.85
C PHE A 131 17.34 -7.26 2.81
N VAL A 132 17.56 -8.58 2.90
CA VAL A 132 18.55 -9.16 3.83
C VAL A 132 19.98 -8.77 3.48
N VAL A 133 20.32 -8.70 2.19
CA VAL A 133 21.69 -8.41 1.74
C VAL A 133 22.00 -6.92 1.73
N ASN A 134 21.07 -6.09 1.23
CA ASN A 134 21.33 -4.68 0.95
C ASN A 134 20.51 -3.72 1.83
N GLY A 135 19.60 -4.23 2.67
CA GLY A 135 18.66 -3.40 3.43
C GLY A 135 17.74 -2.56 2.55
N ARG A 136 17.46 -3.02 1.32
CA ARG A 136 16.61 -2.31 0.35
C ARG A 136 15.26 -3.00 0.19
N HIS A 137 14.19 -2.23 0.28
CA HIS A 137 12.84 -2.69 0.01
C HIS A 137 12.55 -2.74 -1.49
N ASP A 138 11.73 -3.70 -1.89
CA ASP A 138 11.16 -3.71 -3.24
C ASP A 138 9.89 -2.86 -3.30
N HIS A 139 9.68 -2.20 -4.43
CA HIS A 139 8.59 -1.26 -4.60
C HIS A 139 7.22 -1.93 -4.79
N LEU A 140 7.17 -3.25 -5.01
CA LEU A 140 5.96 -3.98 -5.39
C LEU A 140 4.88 -3.91 -4.32
N PHE A 141 5.20 -4.14 -3.04
CA PHE A 141 4.22 -4.07 -1.96
C PHE A 141 3.50 -2.73 -1.94
N PHE A 142 4.25 -1.62 -2.00
CA PHE A 142 3.67 -0.27 -1.95
C PHE A 142 2.83 0.05 -3.18
N TYR A 143 3.17 -0.51 -4.35
CA TYR A 143 2.36 -0.42 -5.56
C TYR A 143 1.02 -1.17 -5.41
N GLU A 144 1.06 -2.43 -4.95
CA GLU A 144 -0.17 -3.23 -4.76
C GLU A 144 -1.04 -2.68 -3.62
N LEU A 145 -0.42 -2.10 -2.58
CA LEU A 145 -1.13 -1.35 -1.55
C LEU A 145 -1.89 -0.17 -2.17
N GLY A 146 -1.27 0.57 -3.09
CA GLY A 146 -1.94 1.59 -3.90
C GLY A 146 -3.17 1.10 -4.66
N ARG A 147 -3.16 -0.15 -5.13
CA ARG A 147 -4.33 -0.78 -5.76
C ARG A 147 -5.44 -1.03 -4.73
N ASN A 148 -5.10 -1.49 -3.52
CA ASN A 148 -6.09 -1.68 -2.44
C ASN A 148 -6.82 -0.38 -2.08
N PHE A 149 -6.12 0.76 -2.13
CA PHE A 149 -6.67 2.08 -1.80
C PHE A 149 -7.33 2.79 -3.00
N TRP A 150 -7.52 2.11 -4.12
CA TRP A 150 -8.33 2.62 -5.23
C TRP A 150 -9.80 2.21 -5.07
N PHE A 151 -10.68 3.15 -4.76
CA PHE A 151 -12.08 2.86 -4.41
C PHE A 151 -13.08 3.07 -5.55
N TYR A 152 -12.63 3.55 -6.71
CA TYR A 152 -13.47 3.69 -7.88
C TYR A 152 -13.52 2.36 -8.63
N VAL A 153 -14.56 1.57 -8.36
CA VAL A 153 -14.72 0.26 -8.98
C VAL A 153 -15.57 0.41 -10.24
N GLU A 154 -14.92 0.25 -11.39
CA GLU A 154 -15.57 -0.19 -12.62
C GLU A 154 -14.68 -1.24 -13.29
N ASP A 155 -15.30 -2.34 -13.72
CA ASP A 155 -14.72 -3.24 -14.73
C ASP A 155 -14.99 -2.62 -16.10
N SER A 156 -14.44 -1.43 -16.35
CA SER A 156 -14.42 -0.89 -17.70
C SER A 156 -13.19 -1.43 -18.41
N ALA A 157 -13.37 -1.88 -19.66
CA ALA A 157 -12.27 -2.18 -20.56
C ALA A 157 -11.57 -0.90 -21.07
N ASP A 158 -11.88 0.26 -20.48
CA ASP A 158 -11.32 1.55 -20.85
C ASP A 158 -9.88 1.66 -20.34
N LEU A 159 -8.95 1.75 -21.30
CA LEU A 159 -7.52 1.86 -21.04
C LEU A 159 -7.18 3.13 -20.23
N GLU A 160 -7.95 4.20 -20.37
CA GLU A 160 -7.70 5.44 -19.63
C GLU A 160 -8.06 5.28 -18.15
N TRP A 161 -9.15 4.58 -17.84
CA TRP A 161 -9.50 4.21 -16.46
C TRP A 161 -8.44 3.33 -15.81
N GLU A 162 -7.90 2.36 -16.55
CA GLU A 162 -6.78 1.57 -16.04
C GLU A 162 -5.53 2.42 -15.81
N ALA A 163 -5.26 3.39 -16.69
CA ALA A 163 -4.15 4.31 -16.54
C ALA A 163 -4.32 5.23 -15.32
N ILE A 164 -5.51 5.74 -15.05
CA ILE A 164 -5.82 6.56 -13.87
C ILE A 164 -5.60 5.74 -12.59
N ARG A 165 -6.19 4.54 -12.52
CA ARG A 165 -6.07 3.61 -11.40
C ARG A 165 -4.62 3.22 -11.13
N THR A 166 -3.88 2.88 -12.19
CA THR A 166 -2.45 2.57 -12.11
C THR A 166 -1.65 3.80 -11.70
N GLY A 167 -2.02 4.98 -12.20
CA GLY A 167 -1.38 6.25 -11.84
C GLY A 167 -1.52 6.57 -10.37
N PHE A 168 -2.70 6.35 -9.77
CA PHE A 168 -2.90 6.48 -8.33
C PHE A 168 -2.02 5.51 -7.54
N ALA A 169 -1.95 4.24 -7.95
CA ALA A 169 -1.10 3.24 -7.29
C ALA A 169 0.40 3.60 -7.36
N VAL A 170 0.85 4.13 -8.51
CA VAL A 170 2.22 4.65 -8.69
C VAL A 170 2.46 5.87 -7.81
N PHE A 171 1.51 6.80 -7.73
CA PHE A 171 1.58 7.96 -6.86
C PHE A 171 1.72 7.55 -5.39
N LEU A 172 0.82 6.69 -4.89
CA LEU A 172 0.81 6.30 -3.49
C LEU A 172 2.09 5.55 -3.14
N ARG A 173 2.54 4.63 -4.00
CA ARG A 173 3.85 3.97 -3.87
C ARG A 173 5.00 4.96 -3.68
N ASP A 174 5.09 5.94 -4.57
CA ASP A 174 6.18 6.92 -4.54
C ASP A 174 6.11 7.82 -3.30
N LEU A 175 4.89 8.19 -2.88
CA LEU A 175 4.66 8.98 -1.68
C LEU A 175 5.04 8.20 -0.42
N LEU A 176 4.59 6.95 -0.27
CA LEU A 176 4.92 6.09 0.88
C LEU A 176 6.43 5.86 0.99
N ILE A 177 7.11 5.58 -0.12
CA ILE A 177 8.58 5.42 -0.14
C ILE A 177 9.28 6.69 0.36
N ARG A 178 8.81 7.87 -0.07
CA ARG A 178 9.37 9.16 0.33
C ARG A 178 9.14 9.45 1.81
N GLU A 179 7.89 9.42 2.27
CA GLU A 179 7.53 9.81 3.63
C GLU A 179 8.13 8.87 4.67
N LEU A 180 8.22 7.58 4.37
CA LEU A 180 8.86 6.59 5.23
C LEU A 180 10.40 6.53 5.07
N SER A 181 10.99 7.40 4.23
CA SER A 181 12.44 7.47 3.98
C SER A 181 13.07 6.12 3.62
N LEU A 182 12.37 5.32 2.81
CA LEU A 182 12.77 3.94 2.54
C LEU A 182 13.93 3.88 1.55
N LYS A 183 14.92 3.03 1.86
CA LYS A 183 15.90 2.58 0.87
C LYS A 183 15.21 1.58 -0.03
N VAL A 184 15.09 1.89 -1.31
CA VAL A 184 14.39 1.05 -2.29
C VAL A 184 15.30 0.59 -3.42
N THR A 185 14.98 -0.58 -3.98
CA THR A 185 15.64 -1.09 -5.19
C THR A 185 15.21 -0.33 -6.45
N SER A 186 15.83 -0.67 -7.59
CA SER A 186 15.49 -0.10 -8.89
C SER A 186 14.06 -0.43 -9.32
N ILE A 187 13.39 0.52 -9.96
CA ILE A 187 12.08 0.33 -10.60
C ILE A 187 12.32 0.06 -12.09
N ASN A 188 11.90 -1.10 -12.58
CA ASN A 188 12.12 -1.53 -13.97
C ASN A 188 13.58 -1.40 -14.44
N GLY A 189 14.54 -1.72 -13.56
CA GLY A 189 15.97 -1.62 -13.83
C GLY A 189 16.56 -0.21 -13.68
N VAL A 190 15.74 0.82 -13.45
CA VAL A 190 16.19 2.20 -13.25
C VAL A 190 16.31 2.50 -11.75
N PRO A 191 17.44 3.02 -11.25
CA PRO A 191 17.56 3.45 -9.86
C PRO A 191 16.44 4.41 -9.46
N TYR A 192 15.85 4.22 -8.28
CA TYR A 192 14.66 4.95 -7.84
C TYR A 192 14.77 6.48 -7.99
N MET A 193 15.90 7.07 -7.57
CA MET A 193 16.11 8.52 -7.70
C MET A 193 16.05 8.99 -9.15
N ARG A 194 16.71 8.29 -10.08
CA ARG A 194 16.66 8.60 -11.51
C ARG A 194 15.27 8.40 -12.10
N TYR A 195 14.55 7.38 -11.62
CA TYR A 195 13.15 7.17 -12.01
C TYR A 195 12.28 8.37 -11.61
N MET A 196 12.42 8.87 -10.37
CA MET A 196 11.68 10.03 -9.87
C MET A 196 12.07 11.32 -10.60
N GLU A 197 13.36 11.59 -10.80
CA GLU A 197 13.87 12.72 -11.59
C GLU A 197 13.29 12.72 -13.01
N GLY A 198 13.23 11.54 -13.64
CA GLY A 198 12.65 11.38 -14.97
C GLY A 198 11.16 11.73 -15.01
N LYS A 199 10.38 11.34 -13.99
CA LYS A 199 8.96 11.71 -13.91
C LYS A 199 8.77 13.21 -13.68
N GLN A 200 9.53 13.79 -12.75
CA GLN A 200 9.48 15.21 -12.43
C GLN A 200 9.89 16.08 -13.61
N SER A 201 10.96 15.72 -14.33
CA SER A 201 11.41 16.45 -15.51
C SER A 201 10.33 16.52 -16.60
N ARG A 202 9.60 15.42 -16.84
CA ARG A 202 8.47 15.39 -17.79
C ARG A 202 7.31 16.28 -17.34
N TRP A 203 6.98 16.23 -16.06
CA TRP A 203 5.96 17.10 -15.49
C TRP A 203 6.34 18.58 -15.60
N MET A 204 7.59 18.94 -15.28
CA MET A 204 8.09 20.32 -15.42
C MET A 204 8.11 20.80 -16.87
N GLN A 205 8.37 19.90 -17.84
CA GLN A 205 8.24 20.23 -19.26
C GLN A 205 6.79 20.55 -19.65
N LEU A 206 5.83 19.84 -19.07
CA LEU A 206 4.40 20.06 -19.31
C LEU A 206 3.92 21.41 -18.78
N ILE A 207 4.28 21.77 -17.53
CA ILE A 207 3.75 22.97 -16.85
C ILE A 207 4.64 24.22 -17.02
N ARG A 208 5.68 24.17 -17.87
CA ARG A 208 6.77 25.15 -17.90
C ARG A 208 6.32 26.60 -18.10
N ASN A 209 5.30 26.82 -18.93
CA ASN A 209 4.87 28.16 -19.35
C ASN A 209 3.36 28.42 -19.12
N ARG A 210 2.66 27.48 -18.49
CA ARG A 210 1.21 27.53 -18.35
C ARG A 210 0.83 26.80 -17.07
N LYS A 211 -0.09 27.37 -16.29
CA LYS A 211 -0.58 26.67 -15.10
C LYS A 211 -1.37 25.45 -15.58
N PHE A 212 -1.26 24.34 -14.86
CA PHE A 212 -1.94 23.10 -15.26
C PHE A 212 -3.47 23.29 -15.39
N ILE A 213 -4.07 24.13 -14.53
CA ILE A 213 -5.50 24.52 -14.59
C ILE A 213 -5.94 25.22 -15.88
N GLU A 214 -5.01 25.76 -16.66
CA GLU A 214 -5.34 26.51 -17.86
C GLU A 214 -5.49 25.59 -19.09
N PHE A 215 -5.07 24.31 -19.03
CA PHE A 215 -5.17 23.39 -20.16
C PHE A 215 -6.59 22.83 -20.34
N THR A 216 -7.03 22.67 -21.59
CA THR A 216 -8.15 21.79 -21.91
C THR A 216 -7.67 20.35 -22.10
N TRP A 217 -8.61 19.39 -22.12
CA TRP A 217 -8.27 17.99 -22.36
C TRP A 217 -7.72 17.75 -23.78
N GLU A 218 -8.26 18.43 -24.78
CA GLU A 218 -7.81 18.35 -26.17
C GLU A 218 -6.37 18.83 -26.31
N GLU A 219 -5.99 19.87 -25.55
CA GLU A 219 -4.62 20.36 -25.50
C GLU A 219 -3.69 19.38 -24.77
N ILE A 220 -4.17 18.72 -23.71
CA ILE A 220 -3.32 17.84 -22.90
C ILE A 220 -3.04 16.50 -23.55
N GLN A 221 -3.98 15.92 -24.30
CA GLN A 221 -3.82 14.58 -24.89
C GLN A 221 -2.53 14.42 -25.71
N PRO A 222 -2.26 15.23 -26.75
CA PRO A 222 -1.06 15.05 -27.57
C PRO A 222 0.23 15.29 -26.77
N ILE A 223 0.20 16.15 -25.75
CA ILE A 223 1.36 16.40 -24.90
C ILE A 223 1.60 15.25 -23.93
N LYS A 224 0.51 14.69 -23.35
CA LYS A 224 0.53 13.50 -22.50
C LYS A 224 1.21 12.34 -23.25
N GLU A 225 0.73 12.03 -24.44
CA GLU A 225 1.26 10.93 -25.27
C GLU A 225 2.72 11.15 -25.66
N LYS A 226 3.11 12.39 -25.96
CA LYS A 226 4.49 12.74 -26.32
C LYS A 226 5.46 12.65 -25.15
N LEU A 227 5.08 13.15 -23.97
CA LEU A 227 5.98 13.26 -22.83
C LEU A 227 6.01 12.01 -21.94
N PHE A 228 4.87 11.31 -21.83
CA PHE A 228 4.71 10.19 -20.92
C PHE A 228 4.53 8.87 -21.71
N PRO A 229 5.54 7.99 -21.72
CA PRO A 229 5.48 6.73 -22.47
C PRO A 229 4.40 5.77 -21.95
N HIS A 230 3.90 6.00 -20.74
CA HIS A 230 2.78 5.30 -20.15
C HIS A 230 1.83 6.33 -19.52
N ALA A 231 0.55 6.27 -19.87
CA ALA A 231 -0.46 7.21 -19.36
C ALA A 231 -0.54 7.23 -17.82
N SER A 232 -0.26 6.10 -17.15
CA SER A 232 -0.20 6.04 -15.68
C SER A 232 0.88 6.94 -15.07
N LEU A 233 1.97 7.22 -15.77
CA LEU A 233 3.00 8.15 -15.28
C LEU A 233 2.46 9.58 -15.23
N PHE A 234 1.70 10.00 -16.25
CA PHE A 234 1.01 11.29 -16.26
C PHE A 234 0.04 11.40 -15.08
N TRP A 235 -0.86 10.44 -14.93
CA TRP A 235 -1.84 10.42 -13.84
C TRP A 235 -1.17 10.42 -12.46
N SER A 236 -0.07 9.67 -12.29
CA SER A 236 0.68 9.69 -11.02
C SER A 236 1.28 11.06 -10.69
N MET A 237 1.70 11.83 -11.70
CA MET A 237 2.25 13.17 -11.49
C MET A 237 1.15 14.20 -11.21
N LEU A 238 -0.03 14.02 -11.79
CA LEU A 238 -1.20 14.84 -11.44
C LEU A 238 -1.62 14.63 -9.98
N TRP A 239 -1.70 13.38 -9.52
CA TRP A 239 -1.92 13.08 -8.10
C TRP A 239 -0.83 13.68 -7.19
N TRP A 240 0.43 13.60 -7.63
CA TRP A 240 1.54 14.23 -6.92
C TRP A 240 1.37 15.74 -6.79
N ASP A 241 1.00 16.44 -7.87
CA ASP A 241 0.78 17.89 -7.88
C ASP A 241 -0.37 18.30 -6.93
N ILE A 242 -1.47 17.54 -6.93
CA ILE A 242 -2.58 17.73 -5.97
C ILE A 242 -2.08 17.61 -4.54
N TYR A 243 -1.30 16.56 -4.23
CA TYR A 243 -0.73 16.37 -2.91
C TYR A 243 0.24 17.49 -2.52
N GLN A 244 1.11 17.96 -3.43
CA GLN A 244 2.03 19.07 -3.12
C GLN A 244 1.27 20.36 -2.80
N LYS A 245 0.19 20.65 -3.53
CA LYS A 245 -0.58 21.90 -3.37
C LYS A 245 -1.51 21.88 -2.17
N ARG A 246 -2.10 20.72 -1.84
CA ARG A 246 -3.23 20.62 -0.90
C ARG A 246 -3.03 19.59 0.21
N GLY A 247 -1.89 18.90 0.22
CA GLY A 247 -1.58 17.82 1.15
C GLY A 247 -2.61 16.69 1.08
N LYS A 248 -2.72 15.93 2.18
CA LYS A 248 -3.70 14.84 2.33
C LYS A 248 -5.16 15.28 2.11
N LYS A 249 -5.52 16.52 2.49
CA LYS A 249 -6.89 17.03 2.30
C LYS A 249 -7.27 17.09 0.81
N GLY A 250 -6.32 17.43 -0.06
CA GLY A 250 -6.53 17.39 -1.51
C GLY A 250 -6.81 15.98 -2.02
N VAL A 251 -6.01 15.01 -1.57
CA VAL A 251 -6.19 13.59 -1.93
C VAL A 251 -7.54 13.08 -1.43
N ILE A 252 -7.85 13.25 -0.15
CA ILE A 252 -9.12 12.84 0.46
C ILE A 252 -10.30 13.46 -0.30
N SER A 253 -10.25 14.76 -0.59
CA SER A 253 -11.33 15.42 -1.31
C SER A 253 -11.55 14.86 -2.71
N VAL A 254 -10.49 14.43 -3.40
CA VAL A 254 -10.62 13.75 -4.69
C VAL A 254 -11.14 12.33 -4.52
N MET A 255 -10.84 11.63 -3.41
CA MET A 255 -11.28 10.25 -3.14
C MET A 255 -12.72 10.15 -2.60
N ASP A 256 -13.21 11.16 -1.86
CA ASP A 256 -14.56 11.20 -1.27
C ASP A 256 -15.64 11.61 -2.28
N MET A 257 -15.23 12.00 -3.46
CA MET A 257 -16.11 12.35 -4.55
C MET A 257 -17.08 11.21 -4.89
N SER A 258 -18.36 11.55 -4.91
CA SER A 258 -19.43 10.61 -5.27
C SER A 258 -19.17 10.03 -6.66
N ARG A 259 -19.20 8.69 -6.74
CA ARG A 259 -19.08 7.89 -7.97
C ARG A 259 -19.91 8.46 -9.13
N GLU A 260 -21.12 8.94 -8.86
CA GLU A 260 -22.04 9.52 -9.86
C GLU A 260 -21.49 10.75 -10.61
N LYS A 261 -20.60 11.54 -10.00
CA LYS A 261 -19.95 12.69 -10.66
C LYS A 261 -18.78 12.29 -11.56
N LEU A 262 -18.23 11.09 -11.36
CA LEU A 262 -17.06 10.56 -12.09
C LEU A 262 -17.48 9.59 -13.20
N LEU A 263 -18.63 8.92 -13.05
CA LEU A 263 -19.17 7.97 -14.04
C LEU A 263 -19.76 8.64 -15.30
N SER A 264 -19.90 9.97 -15.34
CA SER A 264 -20.39 10.66 -16.53
C SER A 264 -19.33 10.91 -17.60
N GLY A 265 -18.08 10.44 -17.46
CA GLY A 265 -17.09 10.71 -18.50
C GLY A 265 -15.81 9.87 -18.53
N ASN A 266 -15.30 9.80 -19.76
CA ASN A 266 -13.95 9.46 -20.19
C ASN A 266 -12.86 10.27 -19.44
N GLY A 267 -11.57 10.08 -19.78
CA GLY A 267 -10.46 10.78 -19.14
C GLY A 267 -10.57 12.32 -19.07
N GLU A 268 -11.37 12.94 -19.94
CA GLU A 268 -11.67 14.38 -19.94
C GLU A 268 -12.41 14.82 -18.66
N ALA A 269 -13.39 14.04 -18.21
CA ALA A 269 -14.15 14.35 -17.00
C ALA A 269 -13.24 14.29 -15.78
N TRP A 270 -12.36 13.28 -15.70
CA TRP A 270 -11.33 13.20 -14.66
C TRP A 270 -10.35 14.36 -14.70
N PHE A 271 -9.87 14.70 -15.90
CA PHE A 271 -8.91 15.78 -16.06
C PHE A 271 -9.52 17.12 -15.64
N THR A 272 -10.65 17.50 -16.22
CA THR A 272 -11.40 18.72 -15.90
C THR A 272 -11.73 18.78 -14.41
N PHE A 273 -12.09 17.64 -13.83
CA PHE A 273 -12.37 17.55 -12.41
C PHE A 273 -11.14 17.84 -11.53
N LEU A 274 -10.01 17.18 -11.80
CA LEU A 274 -8.78 17.38 -11.04
C LEU A 274 -8.24 18.81 -11.21
N LEU A 275 -8.52 19.47 -12.34
CA LEU A 275 -8.23 20.89 -12.56
C LEU A 275 -9.10 21.83 -11.73
N GLY A 276 -10.40 21.56 -11.61
CA GLY A 276 -11.31 22.34 -10.75
C GLY A 276 -10.96 22.26 -9.26
N PHE A 277 -10.07 21.33 -8.90
CA PHE A 277 -9.48 21.14 -7.58
C PHE A 277 -8.02 21.61 -7.50
N GLN A 278 -7.58 22.61 -8.28
CA GLN A 278 -6.31 23.34 -8.04
C GLN A 278 -6.56 24.72 -7.48
#